data_AF-A0AAD9NJ35-F1
#
_entry.id   AF-A0AAD9NJ35-F1
#
_cell.length_a   1.000
_cell.length_b   1.000
_cell.length_c   1.000
_cell.angle_alpha   90.00
_cell.angle_beta   90.00
_cell.angle_gamma   90.00
#
_symmetry.space_group_name_H-M   'P 1'
#
loop_
_entity.id
_entity.type
_entity.pdbx_description
1 polymer ?
#
loop_
_entity_poly.entity_id
_entity_poly.type
_entity_poly.pdbx_seq_one_letter_code
_entity_poly.pdbx_strand_id
1 'polypeptide(L)'
;MAVYHEIILIYLLCIFSENHAELTFQEGQNLLDQLSLPVKNAFGQDVTSDMRPQIQHVQRLLEDMQLNKGRVDEHADVVIIKLQQIIQLLICEKDSDQAISWLYELCDVVRQKQLDMINSPHQEEQQQYEQKQIETTALTTYDYGKQYIQTGLKLRRSLGFNLDPSHERSRQLNEAWKRFSHGVNERASRLNMAARFNRKADE
;
A
#
# COMPACT_ATOMS: atom_id res chain seq x y z
N MET A 1 -6.03 8.90 12.17
CA MET A 1 -5.82 10.37 12.10
C MET A 1 -4.42 10.80 12.52
N ALA A 2 -3.83 10.29 13.60
CA ALA A 2 -2.48 10.70 14.04
C ALA A 2 -1.37 10.51 12.98
N VAL A 3 -1.37 9.38 12.27
CA VAL A 3 -0.35 9.06 11.26
C VAL A 3 -0.37 10.03 10.07
N TYR A 4 -1.55 10.49 9.64
CA TYR A 4 -1.65 11.47 8.54
C TYR A 4 -1.10 12.83 8.94
N HIS A 5 -1.30 13.24 10.19
CA HIS A 5 -0.78 14.50 10.70
C HIS A 5 0.74 14.47 10.85
N GLU A 6 1.32 13.35 11.31
CA GLU A 6 2.77 13.16 11.34
C GLU A 6 3.39 13.16 9.95
N ILE A 7 2.75 12.52 8.96
CA ILE A 7 3.23 12.53 7.57
C ILE A 7 3.21 13.95 6.98
N ILE A 8 2.14 14.71 7.21
CA ILE A 8 2.03 16.10 6.73
C ILE A 8 3.08 16.99 7.42
N LEU A 9 3.32 16.82 8.72
CA LEU A 9 4.36 17.54 9.46
C LEU A 9 5.76 17.23 8.93
N ILE A 10 6.08 15.96 8.69
CA ILE A 10 7.37 15.54 8.10
C ILE A 10 7.53 16.17 6.72
N TYR A 11 6.49 16.13 5.89
CA TYR A 11 6.51 16.71 4.55
C TYR A 11 6.73 18.24 4.58
N LEU A 12 6.02 18.95 5.46
CA LEU A 12 6.18 20.40 5.63
C LEU A 12 7.55 20.78 6.19
N LEU A 13 8.08 20.00 7.13
CA LEU A 13 9.43 20.19 7.66
C LEU A 13 10.51 19.97 6.60
N CYS A 14 10.36 18.95 5.74
CA CYS A 14 11.25 18.73 4.60
C CYS A 14 11.25 19.94 3.65
N ILE A 15 10.07 20.39 3.20
CA ILE A 15 9.94 21.56 2.31
C ILE A 15 10.54 22.82 2.95
N PHE A 16 10.26 23.06 4.24
CA PHE A 16 10.79 24.23 4.92
C PHE A 16 12.33 24.17 5.04
N SER A 17 12.87 22.99 5.37
CA SER A 17 14.32 22.78 5.46
C SER A 17 15.02 22.95 4.12
N GLU A 18 14.39 22.51 3.03
CA GLU A 18 14.94 22.58 1.67
C GLU A 18 15.05 24.03 1.19
N ASN A 19 13.97 24.81 1.39
CA ASN A 19 13.96 26.24 1.06
C ASN A 19 15.02 27.02 1.86
N HIS A 20 15.14 26.75 3.16
CA HIS A 20 16.12 27.42 4.00
C HIS A 20 17.56 27.05 3.60
N ALA A 21 17.81 25.77 3.25
CA ALA A 21 19.11 25.32 2.79
C ALA A 21 19.52 26.02 1.48
N GLU A 22 18.59 26.17 0.54
CA GLU A 22 18.86 26.84 -0.73
C GLU A 22 19.13 28.34 -0.57
N LEU A 23 18.37 29.03 0.28
CA LEU A 23 18.63 30.43 0.65
C LEU A 23 20.02 30.61 1.26
N THR A 24 20.37 29.78 2.24
CA THR A 24 21.67 29.87 2.93
C THR A 24 22.83 29.58 1.97
N PHE A 25 22.65 28.66 1.03
CA PHE A 25 23.64 28.37 -0.01
C PHE A 25 23.84 29.57 -0.96
N GLN A 26 22.75 30.22 -1.38
CA GLN A 26 22.81 31.42 -2.22
C GLN A 26 23.50 32.59 -1.51
N GLU A 27 23.21 32.79 -0.22
CA GLU A 27 23.88 33.81 0.59
C GLU A 27 25.38 33.56 0.71
N GLY A 28 25.80 32.30 0.91
CA GLY A 28 27.22 31.94 0.94
C GLY A 28 27.91 32.13 -0.41
N GLN A 29 27.24 31.86 -1.52
CA GLN A 29 27.77 32.14 -2.86
C GLN A 29 27.94 33.64 -3.08
N ASN A 30 26.96 34.46 -2.68
CA ASN A 30 27.06 35.92 -2.76
C ASN A 30 28.22 36.45 -1.90
N LEU A 31 28.40 35.92 -0.68
CA LEU A 31 29.55 36.27 0.16
C LEU A 31 30.88 35.93 -0.52
N LEU A 32 30.97 34.77 -1.18
CA LEU A 32 32.17 34.34 -1.90
C LEU A 32 32.48 35.27 -3.09
N ASP A 33 31.45 35.68 -3.82
CA ASP A 33 31.57 36.67 -4.90
C ASP A 33 32.07 38.01 -4.33
N GLN A 34 31.51 38.48 -3.22
CA GLN A 34 31.93 39.73 -2.55
C GLN A 34 33.38 39.68 -2.05
N LEU A 35 33.80 38.56 -1.45
CA LEU A 35 35.17 38.37 -0.97
C LEU A 35 36.20 38.30 -2.12
N SER A 36 35.74 37.99 -3.33
CA SER A 36 36.56 37.89 -4.54
C SER A 36 36.68 39.23 -5.28
N LEU A 37 35.90 40.25 -4.91
CA LEU A 37 35.94 41.56 -5.53
C LEU A 37 37.11 42.41 -5.00
N PRO A 38 37.87 43.09 -5.88
CA PRO A 38 38.92 44.00 -5.46
C PRO A 38 38.32 45.25 -4.80
N VAL A 39 38.86 45.61 -3.63
CA VAL A 39 38.45 46.77 -2.85
C VAL A 39 39.33 47.96 -3.22
N LYS A 40 38.70 49.07 -3.62
CA LYS A 40 39.39 50.33 -3.92
C LYS A 40 39.11 51.38 -2.87
N ASN A 41 40.12 52.16 -2.50
CA ASN A 41 39.94 53.33 -1.64
C ASN A 41 39.31 54.52 -2.40
N ALA A 42 39.01 55.62 -1.70
CA ALA A 42 38.41 56.83 -2.30
C ALA A 42 39.26 57.47 -3.43
N PHE A 43 40.53 57.08 -3.56
CA PHE A 43 41.45 57.53 -4.59
C PHE A 43 41.62 56.50 -5.73
N GLY A 44 40.85 55.41 -5.73
CA GLY A 44 40.89 54.37 -6.74
C GLY A 44 42.06 53.38 -6.63
N GLN A 45 42.85 53.45 -5.55
CA GLN A 45 43.94 52.50 -5.30
C GLN A 45 43.39 51.20 -4.71
N ASP A 46 43.92 50.07 -5.19
CA ASP A 46 43.61 48.75 -4.68
C ASP A 46 44.17 48.59 -3.25
N VAL A 47 43.28 48.31 -2.31
CA VAL A 47 43.58 48.06 -0.89
C VAL A 47 43.05 46.68 -0.46
N THR A 48 42.86 45.77 -1.41
CA THR A 48 42.33 44.42 -1.16
C THR A 48 43.27 43.65 -0.23
N SER A 49 42.75 43.21 0.90
CA SER A 49 43.45 42.29 1.82
C SER A 49 43.49 40.89 1.22
N ASP A 50 44.48 40.08 1.58
CA ASP A 50 44.53 38.67 1.19
C ASP A 50 43.38 37.89 1.87
N MET A 51 42.28 37.71 1.13
CA MET A 51 41.08 37.00 1.57
C MET A 51 41.08 35.51 1.18
N ARG A 52 42.19 34.98 0.64
CA ARG A 52 42.28 33.57 0.22
C ARG A 52 41.87 32.56 1.30
N PRO A 53 42.29 32.67 2.58
CA PRO A 53 41.87 31.70 3.60
C PRO A 53 40.38 31.78 3.92
N GLN A 54 39.77 32.97 3.86
CA GLN A 54 38.33 33.17 4.05
C GLN A 54 37.54 32.59 2.86
N ILE A 55 37.99 32.85 1.63
CA ILE A 55 37.40 32.27 0.41
C ILE A 55 37.44 30.74 0.48
N GLN A 56 38.60 30.14 0.81
CA GLN A 56 38.73 28.69 0.98
C GLN A 56 37.89 28.15 2.14
N HIS A 57 37.64 28.94 3.19
CA HIS A 57 36.78 28.52 4.28
C HIS A 57 35.31 28.50 3.85
N VAL A 58 34.83 29.56 3.21
CA VAL A 58 33.45 29.65 2.69
C VAL A 58 33.19 28.58 1.63
N GLN A 59 34.14 28.34 0.72
CA GLN A 59 34.07 27.25 -0.27
C GLN A 59 33.86 25.89 0.39
N ARG A 60 34.67 25.55 1.40
CA ARG A 60 34.53 24.29 2.14
C ARG A 60 33.18 24.17 2.84
N LEU A 61 32.70 25.25 3.47
CA LEU A 61 31.38 25.24 4.11
C LEU A 61 30.25 25.03 3.10
N LEU A 62 30.34 25.61 1.90
CA LEU A 62 29.38 25.41 0.82
C LEU A 62 29.41 23.97 0.29
N GLU A 63 30.60 23.40 0.10
CA GLU A 63 30.77 22.00 -0.30
C GLU A 63 30.19 21.03 0.75
N ASP A 64 30.53 21.22 2.02
CA ASP A 64 29.99 20.43 3.13
C ASP A 64 28.46 20.54 3.21
N MET A 65 27.92 21.74 2.97
CA MET A 65 26.49 21.97 2.95
C MET A 65 25.80 21.22 1.81
N GLN A 66 26.36 21.22 0.60
CA GLN A 66 25.82 20.46 -0.54
C GLN A 66 25.84 18.96 -0.29
N LEU A 67 26.94 18.43 0.26
CA LEU A 67 27.05 17.02 0.62
C LEU A 67 26.01 16.64 1.69
N ASN A 68 25.83 17.48 2.71
CA ASN A 68 24.81 17.26 3.73
C ASN A 68 23.40 17.31 3.15
N LYS A 69 23.12 18.25 2.23
CA LYS A 69 21.84 18.30 1.52
C LYS A 69 21.57 16.99 0.78
N GLY A 70 22.51 16.51 -0.03
CA GLY A 70 22.36 15.25 -0.76
C GLY A 70 22.06 14.05 0.16
N ARG A 71 22.72 13.97 1.32
CA ARG A 71 22.45 12.92 2.32
C ARG A 71 21.05 13.02 2.94
N VAL A 72 20.56 14.25 3.17
CA VAL A 72 19.21 14.47 3.71
C VAL A 72 18.16 14.12 2.66
N ASP A 73 18.38 14.48 1.40
CA ASP A 73 17.48 14.16 0.29
C ASP A 73 17.37 12.64 0.10
N GLU A 74 18.50 11.92 0.08
CA GLU A 74 18.52 10.46 0.04
C GLU A 74 17.76 9.83 1.22
N HIS A 75 17.89 10.41 2.43
CA HIS A 75 17.16 9.93 3.59
C HIS A 75 15.65 10.18 3.46
N ALA A 76 15.26 11.36 2.98
CA ALA A 76 13.87 11.72 2.75
C ALA A 76 13.21 10.78 1.74
N ASP A 77 13.88 10.46 0.63
CA ASP A 77 13.41 9.51 -0.37
C ASP A 77 13.12 8.13 0.24
N VAL A 78 14.04 7.62 1.07
CA VAL A 78 13.86 6.34 1.78
C VAL A 78 12.65 6.39 2.72
N VAL A 79 12.45 7.50 3.45
CA VAL A 79 11.30 7.67 4.35
C VAL A 79 10.00 7.71 3.56
N ILE A 80 9.95 8.46 2.45
CA ILE A 80 8.78 8.56 1.58
C ILE A 80 8.40 7.18 1.04
N ILE A 81 9.36 6.41 0.52
CA ILE A 81 9.13 5.05 0.02
C ILE A 81 8.55 4.16 1.13
N LYS A 82 9.12 4.21 2.35
CA LYS A 82 8.60 3.43 3.49
C LYS A 82 7.17 3.82 3.85
N LEU A 83 6.83 5.11 3.85
CA LEU A 83 5.48 5.58 4.11
C LEU A 83 4.49 5.09 3.04
N GLN A 84 4.87 5.15 1.76
CA GLN A 84 4.07 4.60 0.67
C GLN A 84 3.84 3.09 0.83
N GLN A 85 4.88 2.34 1.21
CA GLN A 85 4.78 0.91 1.50
C GLN A 85 3.83 0.62 2.67
N ILE A 86 3.87 1.43 3.74
CA ILE A 86 2.96 1.30 4.89
C ILE A 86 1.51 1.57 4.47
N ILE A 87 1.26 2.63 3.68
CA ILE A 87 -0.08 2.93 3.17
C ILE A 87 -0.60 1.78 2.32
N GLN A 88 0.22 1.27 1.39
CA GLN A 88 -0.17 0.14 0.54
C GLN A 88 -0.43 -1.13 1.36
N LEU A 89 0.33 -1.36 2.43
CA LEU A 89 0.09 -2.47 3.34
C LEU A 89 -1.29 -2.35 3.99
N LEU A 90 -1.64 -1.18 4.52
CA LEU A 90 -2.96 -0.95 5.14
C LEU A 90 -4.11 -1.19 4.15
N ILE A 91 -3.95 -0.78 2.90
CA ILE A 91 -4.92 -1.04 1.83
C ILE A 91 -5.06 -2.55 1.58
N CYS A 92 -3.93 -3.24 1.38
CA CYS A 92 -3.95 -4.68 1.17
C CYS A 92 -4.61 -5.44 2.33
N GLU A 93 -4.36 -5.03 3.56
CA GLU A 93 -4.96 -5.63 4.73
C GLU A 93 -6.48 -5.43 4.76
N LYS A 94 -6.94 -4.19 4.59
CA LYS A 94 -8.37 -3.87 4.50
C LYS A 94 -9.06 -4.66 3.39
N ASP A 95 -8.48 -4.69 2.19
CA ASP A 95 -9.08 -5.34 1.03
C ASP A 95 -9.09 -6.87 1.20
N SER A 96 -8.08 -7.44 1.85
CA SER A 96 -8.09 -8.86 2.19
C SER A 96 -9.14 -9.22 3.25
N ASP A 97 -9.32 -8.38 4.27
CA ASP A 97 -10.36 -8.57 5.29
C ASP A 97 -11.76 -8.48 4.65
N GLN A 98 -11.95 -7.57 3.69
CA GLN A 98 -13.19 -7.46 2.91
C GLN A 98 -13.45 -8.70 2.06
N ALA A 99 -12.42 -9.23 1.38
CA ALA A 99 -12.53 -10.45 0.59
C ALA A 99 -13.01 -11.65 1.44
N ILE A 100 -12.45 -11.76 2.66
CA ILE A 100 -12.82 -12.80 3.62
C ILE A 100 -14.28 -12.65 4.05
N SER A 101 -14.72 -11.42 4.38
CA SER A 101 -16.12 -11.15 4.75
C SER A 101 -17.08 -11.53 3.62
N TRP A 102 -16.80 -11.09 2.39
CA TRP A 102 -17.64 -11.39 1.24
C TRP A 102 -17.71 -12.89 0.93
N LEU A 103 -16.61 -13.65 1.11
CA LEU A 103 -16.68 -15.11 1.00
C LEU A 103 -17.63 -15.74 2.04
N TYR A 104 -17.63 -15.24 3.28
CA TYR A 104 -18.57 -15.72 4.29
C TYR A 104 -20.01 -15.35 3.97
N GLU A 105 -20.27 -14.14 3.48
CA GLU A 105 -21.60 -13.73 3.01
C GLU A 105 -22.10 -14.64 1.87
N LEU A 106 -21.22 -14.97 0.91
CA LEU A 106 -21.54 -15.92 -0.16
C LEU A 106 -21.86 -17.33 0.37
N CYS A 107 -21.23 -17.77 1.46
CA CYS A 107 -21.59 -19.04 2.11
C CYS A 107 -23.04 -19.02 2.63
N ASP A 108 -23.50 -17.89 3.18
CA ASP A 108 -24.86 -17.75 3.68
C ASP A 108 -25.88 -17.65 2.53
N VAL A 109 -25.53 -16.98 1.43
CA VAL A 109 -26.33 -16.96 0.20
C VAL A 109 -26.53 -18.37 -0.36
N VAL A 110 -25.47 -19.18 -0.44
CA VAL A 110 -25.56 -20.59 -0.88
C VAL A 110 -26.52 -21.38 0.03
N ARG A 111 -26.44 -21.18 1.35
CA ARG A 111 -27.32 -21.85 2.33
C ARG A 111 -28.78 -21.44 2.16
N GLN A 112 -29.05 -20.15 1.99
CA GLN A 112 -30.43 -19.65 1.79
C GLN A 112 -31.04 -20.21 0.50
N LYS A 113 -30.30 -20.14 -0.61
CA LYS A 113 -30.76 -20.68 -1.90
C LYS A 113 -30.99 -22.20 -1.84
N GLN A 114 -30.28 -22.93 -1.00
CA GLN A 114 -30.52 -24.36 -0.75
C GLN A 114 -31.85 -24.63 -0.02
N LEU A 115 -32.32 -23.70 0.83
CA LEU A 115 -33.64 -23.79 1.47
C LEU A 115 -34.75 -23.48 0.47
N ASP A 116 -34.57 -22.46 -0.38
CA ASP A 116 -35.58 -22.04 -1.36
C ASP A 116 -35.85 -23.12 -2.43
N MET A 117 -34.81 -23.84 -2.83
CA MET A 117 -34.89 -24.95 -3.79
C MET A 117 -35.85 -26.06 -3.33
N ILE A 118 -35.99 -26.29 -2.02
CA ILE A 118 -36.91 -27.30 -1.47
C ILE A 118 -38.37 -26.90 -1.73
N ASN A 119 -38.66 -25.59 -1.84
CA ASN A 119 -40.01 -25.06 -1.89
C ASN A 119 -40.54 -24.81 -3.32
N SER A 120 -39.65 -24.76 -4.33
CA SER A 120 -40.00 -24.44 -5.73
C SER A 120 -39.21 -25.27 -6.74
N PRO A 121 -39.63 -26.51 -7.05
CA PRO A 121 -38.91 -27.42 -7.94
C PRO A 121 -39.03 -27.08 -9.44
N HIS A 122 -39.97 -26.23 -9.85
CA HIS A 122 -40.23 -25.96 -11.29
C HIS A 122 -39.27 -24.95 -11.97
N GLN A 123 -38.13 -24.61 -11.34
CA GLN A 123 -37.20 -23.58 -11.82
C GLN A 123 -35.73 -24.04 -11.86
N GLU A 124 -35.47 -25.30 -12.20
CA GLU A 124 -34.13 -25.91 -12.09
C GLU A 124 -33.06 -25.21 -12.96
N GLU A 125 -33.35 -24.85 -14.22
CA GLU A 125 -32.37 -24.24 -15.13
C GLU A 125 -31.90 -22.86 -14.64
N GLN A 126 -32.84 -22.02 -14.19
CA GLN A 126 -32.55 -20.70 -13.63
C GLN A 126 -31.71 -20.81 -12.35
N GLN A 127 -32.04 -21.77 -11.49
CA GLN A 127 -31.29 -22.01 -10.25
C GLN A 127 -29.86 -22.50 -10.51
N GLN A 128 -29.64 -23.32 -11.55
CA GLN A 128 -28.30 -23.74 -11.96
C GLN A 128 -27.48 -22.58 -12.52
N TYR A 129 -28.10 -21.70 -13.30
CA TYR A 129 -27.43 -20.51 -13.83
C TYR A 129 -26.99 -19.55 -12.70
N GLU A 130 -27.89 -19.26 -11.75
CA GLU A 130 -27.57 -18.44 -10.57
C GLU A 130 -26.47 -19.07 -9.72
N GLN A 131 -26.48 -20.39 -9.54
CA GLN A 131 -25.43 -21.09 -8.80
C GLN A 131 -24.06 -20.89 -9.46
N LYS A 132 -23.98 -21.02 -10.79
CA LYS A 132 -22.72 -20.83 -11.52
C LYS A 132 -22.18 -19.39 -11.37
N GLN A 133 -23.06 -18.40 -11.32
CA GLN A 133 -22.66 -17.01 -11.07
C GLN A 133 -22.09 -16.83 -9.65
N ILE A 134 -22.72 -17.44 -8.64
CA ILE A 134 -22.24 -17.41 -7.24
C ILE A 134 -20.86 -18.07 -7.14
N GLU A 135 -20.67 -19.24 -7.74
CA GLU A 135 -19.39 -19.94 -7.76
C GLU A 135 -18.29 -19.12 -8.45
N THR A 136 -18.61 -18.50 -9.59
CA THR A 136 -17.67 -17.62 -10.30
C THR A 136 -17.28 -16.42 -9.44
N THR A 137 -18.26 -15.79 -8.78
CA THR A 137 -18.03 -14.64 -7.89
C THR A 137 -17.20 -15.01 -6.67
N ALA A 138 -17.44 -16.20 -6.09
CA ALA A 138 -16.67 -16.69 -4.97
C ALA A 138 -15.22 -16.98 -5.36
N LEU A 139 -14.99 -17.60 -6.52
CA LEU A 139 -13.64 -17.90 -6.99
C LEU A 139 -12.83 -16.63 -7.24
N THR A 140 -13.41 -15.64 -7.94
CA THR A 140 -12.75 -14.35 -8.15
C THR A 140 -12.48 -13.64 -6.83
N THR A 141 -13.42 -13.74 -5.88
CA THR A 141 -13.30 -13.22 -4.51
C THR A 141 -12.13 -13.80 -3.74
N TYR A 142 -11.99 -15.11 -3.80
CA TYR A 142 -10.87 -15.82 -3.21
C TYR A 142 -9.54 -15.44 -3.86
N ASP A 143 -9.49 -15.38 -5.19
CA ASP A 143 -8.25 -15.11 -5.93
C ASP A 143 -7.70 -13.70 -5.68
N TYR A 144 -8.54 -12.66 -5.71
CA TYR A 144 -8.03 -11.32 -5.38
C TYR A 144 -7.67 -11.21 -3.89
N GLY A 145 -8.43 -11.82 -2.98
CA GLY A 145 -8.08 -11.85 -1.56
C GLY A 145 -6.68 -12.44 -1.33
N LYS A 146 -6.35 -13.52 -2.05
CA LYS A 146 -5.02 -14.12 -2.03
C LYS A 146 -3.94 -13.18 -2.55
N GLN A 147 -4.20 -12.44 -3.63
CA GLN A 147 -3.25 -11.46 -4.19
C GLN A 147 -2.95 -10.32 -3.21
N TYR A 148 -3.97 -9.79 -2.53
CA TYR A 148 -3.78 -8.74 -1.52
C TYR A 148 -2.97 -9.25 -0.32
N ILE A 149 -3.27 -10.45 0.18
CA ILE A 149 -2.51 -11.05 1.29
C ILE A 149 -1.05 -11.28 0.90
N GLN A 150 -0.78 -11.78 -0.31
CA GLN A 150 0.58 -11.99 -0.81
C GLN A 150 1.36 -10.67 -0.97
N THR A 151 0.69 -9.63 -1.47
CA THR A 151 1.27 -8.29 -1.60
C THR A 151 1.58 -7.70 -0.23
N GLY A 152 0.63 -7.79 0.72
CA GLY A 152 0.81 -7.37 2.11
C GLY A 152 1.95 -8.11 2.80
N LEU A 153 2.11 -9.42 2.57
CA LEU A 153 3.22 -10.20 3.12
C LEU A 153 4.58 -9.71 2.59
N LYS A 154 4.68 -9.39 1.29
CA LYS A 154 5.90 -8.83 0.71
C LYS A 154 6.24 -7.46 1.31
N LEU A 155 5.23 -6.60 1.50
CA LEU A 155 5.40 -5.28 2.11
C LEU A 155 5.85 -5.40 3.57
N ARG A 156 5.23 -6.29 4.36
CA ARG A 156 5.67 -6.56 5.74
C ARG A 156 7.12 -7.02 5.81
N ARG A 157 7.56 -7.91 4.90
CA ARG A 157 8.97 -8.33 4.80
C ARG A 157 9.90 -7.15 4.48
N SER A 158 9.55 -6.32 3.49
CA SER A 158 10.32 -5.13 3.12
C SER A 158 10.46 -4.14 4.30
N LEU A 159 9.40 -3.99 5.08
CA LEU A 159 9.34 -3.08 6.24
C LEU A 159 9.91 -3.70 7.53
N GLY A 160 10.26 -4.99 7.54
CA GLY A 160 10.71 -5.70 8.74
C GLY A 160 9.62 -5.88 9.80
N PHE A 161 8.34 -5.85 9.41
CA PHE A 161 7.20 -6.02 10.32
C PHE A 161 6.90 -7.49 10.59
N ASN A 162 6.17 -7.76 11.68
CA ASN A 162 5.67 -9.11 12.00
C ASN A 162 4.85 -9.67 10.81
N LEU A 163 5.08 -10.93 10.44
CA LEU A 163 4.41 -11.61 9.33
C LEU A 163 3.12 -12.33 9.75
N ASP A 164 2.92 -12.58 11.05
CA ASP A 164 1.77 -13.33 11.57
C ASP A 164 0.41 -12.82 11.06
N PRO A 165 0.14 -11.49 10.98
CA PRO A 165 -1.14 -11.01 10.50
C PRO A 165 -1.45 -11.42 9.06
N SER A 166 -0.44 -11.51 8.18
CA SER A 166 -0.64 -12.01 6.81
C SER A 166 -0.89 -13.51 6.78
N HIS A 167 -0.21 -14.28 7.64
CA HIS A 167 -0.42 -15.71 7.75
C HIS A 167 -1.81 -16.05 8.31
N GLU A 168 -2.27 -15.29 9.30
CA GLU A 168 -3.59 -15.44 9.89
C GLU A 168 -4.69 -15.15 8.87
N ARG A 169 -4.62 -14.02 8.15
CA ARG A 169 -5.57 -13.73 7.05
C ARG A 169 -5.54 -14.80 5.97
N SER A 170 -4.36 -15.33 5.64
CA SER A 170 -4.25 -16.44 4.69
C SER A 170 -5.00 -17.68 5.19
N ARG A 171 -4.89 -18.01 6.48
CA ARG A 171 -5.64 -19.13 7.09
C ARG A 171 -7.15 -18.88 7.01
N GLN A 172 -7.60 -17.70 7.42
CA GLN A 172 -9.01 -17.32 7.42
C GLN A 172 -9.63 -17.33 6.01
N LEU A 173 -8.92 -16.81 5.00
CA LEU A 173 -9.36 -16.85 3.61
C LEU A 173 -9.50 -18.29 3.11
N ASN A 174 -8.51 -19.15 3.41
CA ASN A 174 -8.56 -20.57 3.06
C ASN A 174 -9.71 -21.31 3.77
N GLU A 175 -10.00 -20.95 5.02
CA GLU A 175 -11.12 -21.53 5.77
C GLU A 175 -12.46 -21.12 5.17
N ALA A 176 -12.66 -19.83 4.88
CA ALA A 176 -13.85 -19.32 4.22
C ALA A 176 -14.07 -20.01 2.86
N TRP A 177 -13.00 -20.17 2.07
CA TRP A 177 -13.06 -20.88 0.80
C TRP A 177 -13.42 -22.36 0.93
N LYS A 178 -12.85 -23.06 1.91
CA LYS A 178 -13.19 -24.47 2.20
C LYS A 178 -14.66 -24.61 2.59
N ARG A 179 -15.17 -23.70 3.44
CA ARG A 179 -16.56 -23.69 3.85
C ARG A 179 -17.51 -23.45 2.68
N PHE A 180 -17.19 -22.48 1.82
CA PHE A 180 -17.93 -22.22 0.59
C PHE A 180 -17.97 -23.45 -0.31
N SER A 181 -16.80 -24.02 -0.60
CA SER A 181 -16.65 -25.21 -1.46
C SER A 181 -17.44 -26.41 -0.92
N HIS A 182 -17.45 -26.59 0.40
CA HIS A 182 -18.25 -27.64 1.04
C HIS A 182 -19.75 -27.42 0.84
N GLY A 183 -20.24 -26.19 1.06
CA GLY A 183 -21.66 -25.86 0.88
C GLY A 183 -22.14 -26.07 -0.56
N VAL A 184 -21.32 -25.71 -1.55
CA VAL A 184 -21.60 -25.97 -2.97
C VAL A 184 -21.67 -27.47 -3.27
N ASN A 185 -20.72 -28.26 -2.78
CA ASN A 185 -20.69 -29.71 -2.98
C ASN A 185 -21.87 -30.43 -2.31
N GLU A 186 -22.26 -30.00 -1.11
CA GLU A 186 -23.43 -30.55 -0.41
C GLU A 186 -24.71 -30.31 -1.22
N ARG A 187 -24.91 -29.08 -1.72
CA ARG A 187 -26.04 -28.74 -2.58
C ARG A 187 -26.07 -29.58 -3.85
N ALA A 188 -24.94 -29.75 -4.53
CA ALA A 188 -24.84 -30.58 -5.73
C ALA A 188 -25.16 -32.06 -5.44
N SER A 189 -24.73 -32.60 -4.30
CA SER A 189 -25.05 -33.96 -3.88
C SER A 189 -26.56 -34.15 -3.64
N ARG A 190 -27.21 -33.19 -2.95
CA ARG A 190 -28.66 -33.23 -2.69
C ARG A 190 -29.49 -33.15 -3.97
N LEU A 191 -29.10 -32.29 -4.92
CA LEU A 191 -29.74 -32.21 -6.24
C LEU A 191 -29.66 -33.55 -6.99
N ASN A 192 -28.49 -34.18 -7.00
CA ASN A 192 -28.30 -35.48 -7.63
C ASN A 192 -29.16 -36.59 -6.98
N MET A 193 -29.32 -36.56 -5.65
CA MET A 193 -30.19 -37.50 -4.95
C MET A 193 -31.67 -37.26 -5.25
N ALA A 194 -32.12 -36.00 -5.26
CA ALA A 194 -33.50 -35.63 -5.60
C ALA A 194 -33.85 -36.06 -7.03
N ALA A 195 -32.98 -35.79 -8.00
CA ALA A 195 -33.16 -36.21 -9.39
C ALA A 195 -33.26 -37.75 -9.54
N ARG A 196 -32.45 -38.51 -8.78
CA ARG A 196 -32.54 -39.98 -8.76
C ARG A 196 -33.83 -40.49 -8.13
N PHE A 197 -34.32 -39.83 -7.08
CA PHE A 197 -35.57 -40.21 -6.42
C PHE A 197 -36.78 -39.96 -7.34
N ASN A 198 -36.83 -38.80 -8.00
CA ASN A 198 -37.90 -38.49 -8.96
C ASN A 198 -37.91 -39.48 -10.12
N ARG A 199 -36.75 -39.80 -10.72
CA ARG A 199 -36.66 -40.80 -11.80
C ARG A 199 -37.15 -42.19 -11.40
N LYS A 200 -36.93 -42.61 -10.14
CA LYS A 200 -37.42 -43.89 -9.61
C LYS A 200 -38.90 -43.85 -9.23
N ALA A 201 -39.49 -42.68 -9.03
CA ALA A 201 -40.91 -42.52 -8.76
C ALA A 201 -41.75 -42.46 -10.05
N ASP A 202 -41.12 -42.08 -11.17
CA ASP A 202 -41.70 -42.06 -12.51
C ASP A 202 -41.57 -43.41 -13.26
N GLU A 203 -40.84 -44.39 -12.69
CA GLU A 203 -40.72 -45.79 -13.13
C GLU A 203 -41.76 -46.70 -12.43
#